data_AF-A0A853GCQ4-F1
#
_entry.id   AF-A0A853GCQ4-F1
#
_cell.length_a   1.000
_cell.length_b   1.000
_cell.length_c   1.000
_cell.angle_alpha   90.00
_cell.angle_beta   90.00
_cell.angle_gamma   90.00
#
_symmetry.space_group_name_H-M   'P 1'
#
loop_
_entity.id
_entity.type
_entity.pdbx_description
1 polymer ?
#
loop_
_entity_poly.entity_id
_entity_poly.type
_entity_poly.pdbx_seq_one_letter_code
_entity_poly.pdbx_strand_id
1 'polypeptide(L)' 'MKAKFQTIYFSKGLEADVVIILRCNAENLGLLNHMEENTVLNLLLSKTDQFKNTEERRLFYVAMTLVKEMLYFIIYS' A
#
# COMPACT_ATOMS: atom_id res chain seq x y z
N MET A 1 -5.40 21.40 13.94
CA MET A 1 -5.41 20.34 12.91
C MET A 1 -4.48 19.22 13.38
N LYS A 2 -4.98 17.97 13.48
CA LYS A 2 -4.18 16.79 13.89
C LYS A 2 -4.02 15.88 12.68
N ALA A 3 -2.78 15.51 12.37
CA ALA A 3 -2.47 14.50 11.36
C ALA A 3 -2.22 13.15 12.06
N LYS A 4 -2.74 12.06 11.49
CA LYS A 4 -2.55 10.69 12.00
C LYS A 4 -1.53 9.99 11.12
N PHE A 5 -0.43 9.54 11.70
CA PHE A 5 0.64 8.85 10.98
C PHE A 5 0.52 7.34 11.19
N GLN A 6 0.23 6.58 10.13
CA GLN A 6 0.01 5.13 10.18
C GLN A 6 0.48 4.47 8.88
N THR A 7 0.70 3.15 8.90
CA THR A 7 0.90 2.39 7.65
C THR A 7 -0.44 2.15 6.96
N ILE A 8 -0.44 2.00 5.64
CA ILE A 8 -1.66 1.76 4.85
C ILE A 8 -2.42 0.54 5.34
N TYR A 9 -1.69 -0.50 5.79
CA TYR A 9 -2.28 -1.72 6.34
C TYR A 9 -3.17 -1.43 7.56
N PHE A 10 -2.70 -0.59 8.49
CA PHE A 10 -3.46 -0.21 9.68
C PHE A 10 -4.56 0.81 9.41
N SER A 11 -4.50 1.51 8.28
CA SER A 11 -5.51 2.50 7.88
C SER A 11 -6.75 1.89 7.23
N LYS A 12 -6.77 0.58 6.97
CA LYS A 12 -7.91 -0.09 6.34
C LYS A 12 -9.22 0.16 7.12
N GLY A 13 -10.24 0.65 6.42
CA GLY A 13 -11.55 0.98 7.00
C GLY A 13 -11.61 2.33 7.73
N LEU A 14 -10.51 3.09 7.76
CA LEU A 14 -10.47 4.44 8.31
C LEU A 14 -10.44 5.46 7.18
N GLU A 15 -11.60 5.99 6.84
CA GLU A 15 -11.71 7.05 5.83
C GLU A 15 -11.15 8.38 6.35
N ALA A 16 -10.65 9.20 5.42
CA ALA A 16 -10.19 10.56 5.71
C ALA A 16 -10.49 11.51 4.55
N ASP A 17 -10.72 12.78 4.85
CA ASP A 17 -10.98 13.80 3.83
C ASP A 17 -9.73 14.01 2.95
N VAL A 18 -8.56 14.04 3.60
CA VAL A 18 -7.25 14.17 2.94
C VAL A 18 -6.32 13.05 3.36
N VAL A 19 -5.71 12.38 2.38
CA VAL A 19 -4.67 11.36 2.60
C VAL A 19 -3.39 11.77 1.88
N ILE A 20 -2.26 11.62 2.58
CA ILE A 20 -0.92 11.88 2.06
C ILE A 20 -0.12 10.57 2.16
N ILE A 21 0.27 10.03 1.01
CA ILE A 21 1.09 8.81 0.93
C ILE A 21 2.53 9.23 0.65
N LEU A 22 3.44 8.82 1.55
CA LEU A 22 4.85 9.14 1.47
C LEU A 22 5.63 7.99 0.82
N ARG A 23 6.78 8.31 0.21
CA ARG A 23 7.74 7.33 -0.35
C ARG A 23 7.10 6.42 -1.41
N CYS A 24 6.40 7.04 -2.37
CA CYS A 24 5.86 6.34 -3.53
C CYS A 24 6.90 6.09 -4.63
N ASN A 25 8.11 5.65 -4.25
CA ASN A 25 9.16 5.23 -5.17
C ASN A 25 9.26 3.70 -5.24
N ALA A 26 9.80 3.18 -6.34
CA ALA A 26 9.99 1.75 -6.58
C ALA A 26 11.30 1.18 -5.98
N GLU A 27 12.05 2.01 -5.26
CA GLU A 27 13.34 1.64 -4.67
C GLU A 27 13.16 0.94 -3.31
N ASN A 28 14.19 0.20 -2.88
CA ASN A 28 14.35 -0.77 -1.78
C ASN A 28 13.56 -0.62 -0.46
N LEU A 29 12.85 0.47 -0.20
CA LEU A 29 12.09 0.78 1.02
C LEU A 29 10.80 1.60 0.73
N GLY A 30 10.34 1.63 -0.52
CA GLY A 30 9.10 2.30 -0.92
C GLY A 30 7.86 1.45 -0.69
N LEU A 31 6.68 2.05 -0.79
CA LEU A 31 5.38 1.34 -0.68
C LEU A 31 5.21 0.23 -1.73
N LEU A 32 5.99 0.32 -2.82
CA LEU A 32 6.06 -0.65 -3.91
C LEU A 32 7.25 -1.60 -3.79
N ASN A 33 7.90 -1.66 -2.62
CA ASN A 33 8.98 -2.58 -2.38
C ASN A 33 8.43 -4.01 -2.38
N HIS A 34 9.12 -4.89 -3.10
CA HIS A 34 8.84 -6.31 -3.17
C HIS A 34 8.85 -6.91 -1.76
N MET A 35 7.69 -6.97 -1.11
CA MET A 35 7.54 -7.84 0.05
C MET A 35 7.70 -9.26 -0.51
N GLU A 36 8.84 -9.90 -0.24
CA GLU A 36 9.10 -11.26 -0.72
C GLU A 36 7.90 -12.14 -0.36
N GLU A 37 7.18 -12.60 -1.39
CA GLU A 37 6.06 -13.51 -1.20
C GLU A 37 6.58 -14.75 -0.46
N ASN A 38 6.09 -14.94 0.76
CA ASN A 38 6.62 -15.94 1.67
C ASN A 38 6.54 -17.33 1.01
N THR A 39 7.69 -17.94 0.75
CA THR A 39 7.81 -19.14 -0.10
C THR A 39 6.96 -20.31 0.41
N VAL A 40 6.73 -20.37 1.73
CA VAL A 40 5.90 -21.38 2.41
C VAL A 40 4.40 -21.19 2.11
N LEU A 41 3.93 -19.94 2.04
CA LEU A 41 2.53 -19.63 1.72
C LEU A 41 2.20 -19.98 0.26
N ASN A 42 3.13 -19.76 -0.66
CA ASN A 42 2.97 -20.09 -2.09
C ASN A 42 2.92 -21.62 -2.35
N LEU A 43 3.52 -22.45 -1.49
CA LEU A 43 3.44 -23.91 -1.58
C LEU A 43 2.10 -24.47 -1.11
N LEU A 44 1.44 -23.79 -0.17
CA LEU A 44 0.15 -24.17 0.40
C LEU A 44 -1.04 -23.70 -0.43
N LEU A 45 -0.91 -22.53 -1.06
CA LEU A 45 -1.96 -21.95 -1.90
C LEU A 45 -1.72 -22.35 -3.36
N SER A 46 -2.32 -23.47 -3.78
CA SER A 46 -2.30 -23.90 -5.17
C SER A 46 -2.90 -22.81 -6.09
N LYS A 47 -2.05 -22.15 -6.88
CA LYS A 47 -2.38 -21.10 -7.87
C LYS A 47 -2.95 -19.81 -7.26
N THR A 48 -2.15 -19.07 -6.51
CA THR A 48 -2.37 -17.63 -6.33
C THR A 48 -2.02 -16.89 -7.63
N ASP A 49 -2.74 -15.82 -7.95
CA ASP A 49 -2.45 -14.93 -9.08
C ASP A 49 -0.98 -14.48 -9.04
N GLN A 50 -0.14 -15.05 -9.91
CA GLN A 50 1.29 -14.72 -9.99
C GLN A 50 1.55 -13.38 -10.69
N PHE A 51 0.71 -12.38 -10.43
CA PHE A 51 0.89 -11.05 -10.99
C PHE A 51 1.87 -10.28 -10.11
N LYS A 52 2.98 -9.82 -10.68
CA LYS A 52 4.05 -9.12 -9.96
C LYS A 52 3.51 -7.98 -9.08
N ASN A 53 3.76 -8.01 -7.77
CA ASN A 53 3.36 -6.97 -6.79
C ASN A 53 1.84 -6.87 -6.54
N THR A 54 1.16 -8.02 -6.43
CA THR A 54 -0.30 -8.04 -6.25
C THR A 54 -0.74 -7.45 -4.91
N GLU A 55 -0.01 -7.70 -3.82
CA GLU A 55 -0.33 -7.17 -2.50
C GLU A 55 -0.11 -5.66 -2.41
N GLU A 56 0.99 -5.15 -2.96
CA GLU A 56 1.27 -3.70 -3.00
C GLU A 56 0.23 -2.96 -3.83
N ARG A 57 -0.20 -3.53 -4.97
CA ARG A 57 -1.32 -3.00 -5.76
C ARG A 57 -2.60 -2.93 -4.95
N ARG A 58 -2.97 -4.01 -4.26
CA ARG A 58 -4.18 -4.04 -3.40
C ARG A 58 -4.11 -2.99 -2.30
N LEU A 59 -2.97 -2.84 -1.64
CA LEU A 59 -2.76 -1.81 -0.62
C LEU A 59 -2.91 -0.40 -1.22
N PHE A 60 -2.35 -0.17 -2.41
CA PHE A 60 -2.48 1.11 -3.10
C PHE A 60 -3.95 1.43 -3.41
N TYR A 61 -4.71 0.45 -3.93
CA TYR A 61 -6.15 0.59 -4.16
C TYR A 61 -6.91 0.91 -2.87
N VAL A 62 -6.62 0.19 -1.78
CA VAL A 62 -7.24 0.46 -0.48
C VAL A 62 -6.99 1.91 -0.08
N ALA A 63 -5.74 2.39 -0.14
CA ALA A 63 -5.42 3.77 0.24
C ALA A 63 -6.17 4.81 -0.61
N MET A 64 -6.34 4.57 -1.90
CA MET A 64 -7.13 5.45 -2.78
C MET A 64 -8.61 5.47 -2.40
N THR A 65 -9.18 4.33 -2.01
CA THR A 65 -10.61 4.24 -1.64
C THR A 65 -10.95 4.80 -0.26
N LEU A 66 -9.96 5.11 0.58
CA LEU A 66 -10.18 5.73 1.90
C LEU A 66 -10.38 7.26 1.81
N VAL A 67 -10.12 7.87 0.66
CA VAL A 67 -10.09 9.33 0.48
C VAL A 67 -11.46 9.86 0.10
N LYS A 68 -11.91 10.92 0.78
CA LYS A 68 -13.18 11.61 0.42
C LYS A 68 -12.99 12.80 -0.50
N GLU A 69 -11.91 13.57 -0.31
CA GLU A 69 -11.70 14.82 -1.04
C GLU A 69 -10.39 14.83 -1.82
N MET A 70 -9.24 14.64 -1.16
CA MET A 70 -7.92 14.86 -1.77
C MET A 70 -6.90 13.78 -1.42
N LEU A 71 -6.22 13.27 -2.44
CA LEU A 71 -5.12 12.32 -2.31
C LEU A 71 -3.83 12.94 -2.85
N TYR A 72 -2.78 12.91 -2.04
CA TYR A 72 -1.45 13.37 -2.43
C TYR A 72 -0.43 12.23 -2.37
N PHE A 73 0.39 12.13 -3.41
CA PHE A 73 1.55 11.27 -3.44
C PHE A 73 2.81 12.12 -3.33
N ILE A 74 3.64 11.82 -2.34
CA ILE A 74 4.93 12.50 -2.17
C ILE A 74 6.04 11.54 -2.57
N ILE A 75 6.79 11.96 -3.59
CA ILE A 75 7.98 11.30 -4.08
C ILE A 75 9.15 12.25 -3.80
N TYR A 76 10.19 11.74 -3.14
CA TYR A 76 11.45 12.43 -2.96
C TYR A 76 12.58 11.47 -3.28
N SER A 77 13.66 12.03 -3.86
CA SER A 77 14.88 11.32 -4.25
C SER A 77 15.89 11.29 -3.11
#